data_AF-A0A6D2GE14-F1
#
_entry.id   AF-A0A6D2GE14-F1
#
_cell.length_a   1.000
_cell.length_b   1.000
_cell.length_c   1.000
_cell.angle_alpha   90.00
_cell.angle_beta   90.00
_cell.angle_gamma   90.00
#
_symmetry.space_group_name_H-M   'P 1'
#
loop_
_entity.id
_entity.type
_entity.pdbx_description
1 polymer ?
#
loop_
_entity_poly.entity_id
_entity_poly.type
_entity_poly.pdbx_seq_one_letter_code
_entity_poly.pdbx_strand_id
1 'polypeptide(L)'
;MTDNDVVVLDRNCHKSIEQGLILTGAKPVYMVPSRNRYGIIGPIYPQEMQPETLQKKISASPLTKTKAGQKPSYSVVTNCTYDGVCYNAKEAQDLLAKTSDRIHFDEAWYGYARFNPDLLRSLRDARRARRP
;
A
#
# COMPACT_ATOMS: atom_id res chain seq x y z
N MET A 1 -8.91 -3.91 12.09
CA MET A 1 -8.75 -5.14 11.29
C MET A 1 -9.03 -6.30 12.23
N THR A 2 -9.80 -7.28 11.80
CA THR A 2 -10.05 -8.53 12.53
C THR A 2 -9.56 -9.73 11.73
N ASP A 3 -9.63 -10.93 12.31
CA ASP A 3 -9.27 -12.19 11.67
C ASP A 3 -10.19 -12.57 10.48
N ASN A 4 -11.37 -11.97 10.42
CA ASN A 4 -12.30 -12.06 9.31
C ASN A 4 -11.98 -11.11 8.14
N ASP A 5 -11.06 -10.17 8.30
CA ASP A 5 -10.72 -9.21 7.25
C ASP A 5 -9.70 -9.74 6.24
N VAL A 6 -9.84 -9.29 4.99
CA VAL A 6 -8.79 -9.33 3.97
C VAL A 6 -8.06 -7.99 3.97
N VAL A 7 -6.72 -8.03 3.85
CA VAL A 7 -5.88 -6.82 3.92
C VAL A 7 -4.81 -6.85 2.83
N VAL A 8 -4.53 -5.69 2.23
CA VAL A 8 -3.60 -5.55 1.10
C VAL A 8 -2.31 -4.90 1.60
N LEU A 9 -1.21 -5.62 1.59
CA LEU A 9 0.04 -5.16 2.17
C LEU A 9 1.16 -5.02 1.15
N ASP A 10 1.96 -3.99 1.30
CA ASP A 10 3.28 -3.91 0.68
C ASP A 10 4.18 -5.05 1.18
N ARG A 11 4.85 -5.77 0.27
CA ARG A 11 5.82 -6.81 0.64
C ARG A 11 7.12 -6.24 1.22
N ASN A 12 7.39 -4.95 1.00
CA ASN A 12 8.44 -4.16 1.64
C ASN A 12 8.01 -3.58 3.01
N CYS A 13 7.09 -4.23 3.70
CA CYS A 13 6.60 -3.75 4.99
C CYS A 13 7.63 -3.92 6.10
N HIS A 14 7.65 -2.99 7.06
CA HIS A 14 8.42 -3.14 8.29
C HIS A 14 7.86 -4.27 9.18
N LYS A 15 8.70 -4.83 10.06
CA LYS A 15 8.33 -5.91 11.01
C LYS A 15 7.09 -5.58 11.84
N SER A 16 6.85 -4.29 12.15
CA SER A 16 5.67 -3.84 12.88
C SER A 16 4.36 -4.12 12.15
N ILE A 17 4.34 -4.10 10.81
CA ILE A 17 3.16 -4.44 10.02
C ILE A 17 2.85 -5.93 10.13
N GLU A 18 3.87 -6.79 10.09
CA GLU A 18 3.73 -8.22 10.32
C GLU A 18 3.28 -8.53 11.76
N GLN A 19 3.84 -7.84 12.76
CA GLN A 19 3.35 -7.92 14.14
C GLN A 19 1.86 -7.55 14.23
N GLY A 20 1.42 -6.52 13.51
CA GLY A 20 0.01 -6.15 13.39
C GLY A 20 -0.86 -7.27 12.79
N LEU A 21 -0.36 -8.00 11.79
CA LEU A 21 -1.05 -9.18 11.25
C LEU A 21 -1.15 -10.30 12.28
N ILE A 22 -0.07 -10.59 13.01
CA ILE A 22 -0.06 -11.63 14.05
C ILE A 22 -1.07 -11.30 15.15
N LEU A 23 -1.13 -10.05 15.59
CA LEU A 23 -2.05 -9.60 16.64
C LEU A 23 -3.52 -9.60 16.19
N THR A 24 -3.79 -9.27 14.92
CA THR A 24 -5.17 -9.14 14.41
C THR A 24 -5.71 -10.42 13.78
N GLY A 25 -4.85 -11.33 13.33
CA GLY A 25 -5.21 -12.53 12.59
C GLY A 25 -5.74 -12.29 11.18
N ALA A 26 -5.69 -11.04 10.68
CA ALA A 26 -6.20 -10.65 9.36
C ALA A 26 -5.50 -11.43 8.23
N LYS A 27 -6.18 -11.58 7.09
CA LYS A 27 -5.70 -12.41 5.97
C LYS A 27 -5.01 -11.55 4.90
N PRO A 28 -3.67 -11.63 4.77
CA PRO A 28 -2.94 -10.72 3.89
C PRO A 28 -2.92 -11.18 2.44
N VAL A 29 -2.88 -10.20 1.55
CA VAL A 29 -2.45 -10.31 0.16
C VAL A 29 -1.35 -9.29 -0.08
N TYR A 30 -0.33 -9.67 -0.85
CA TYR A 30 0.88 -8.85 -0.99
C TYR A 30 1.00 -8.19 -2.38
N MET A 31 1.34 -6.91 -2.36
CA MET A 31 1.85 -6.16 -3.50
C MET A 31 3.37 -6.31 -3.54
N VAL A 32 3.92 -6.81 -4.63
CA VAL A 32 5.34 -7.12 -4.78
C VAL A 32 6.06 -5.91 -5.38
N PRO A 33 7.08 -5.34 -4.70
CA PRO A 33 7.85 -4.23 -5.24
C PRO A 33 8.78 -4.71 -6.34
N SER A 34 9.19 -3.77 -7.19
CA SER A 34 10.31 -3.97 -8.11
C SER A 34 11.65 -4.02 -7.36
N ARG A 35 12.71 -4.46 -8.04
CA ARG A 35 14.08 -4.47 -7.51
C ARG A 35 15.06 -4.26 -8.66
N ASN A 36 16.13 -3.49 -8.43
CA ASN A 36 17.15 -3.27 -9.45
C ASN A 36 18.32 -4.27 -9.33
N ARG A 37 19.29 -4.19 -10.25
CA ARG A 37 20.47 -5.08 -10.29
C ARG A 37 21.38 -5.01 -9.06
N TYR A 38 21.26 -3.96 -8.26
CA TYR A 38 22.03 -3.77 -7.03
C TYR A 38 21.33 -4.34 -5.80
N GLY A 39 20.13 -4.90 -5.97
CA GLY A 39 19.32 -5.39 -4.86
C GLY A 39 18.50 -4.33 -4.15
N ILE A 40 18.58 -3.06 -4.57
CA ILE A 40 17.78 -1.96 -4.02
C ILE A 40 16.30 -2.21 -4.31
N ILE A 41 15.48 -2.13 -3.27
CA ILE A 41 14.03 -2.30 -3.38
C ILE A 41 13.43 -1.04 -4.01
N GLY A 42 12.82 -1.23 -5.17
CA GLY A 42 12.16 -0.19 -5.94
C GLY A 42 10.69 0.01 -5.53
N PRO A 43 9.93 0.78 -6.31
CA PRO A 43 8.52 0.98 -6.02
C PRO A 43 7.70 -0.26 -6.39
N ILE A 44 6.53 -0.39 -5.76
CA ILE A 44 5.40 -1.16 -6.28
C ILE A 44 4.87 -0.43 -7.52
N TYR A 45 4.79 -1.14 -8.65
CA TYR A 45 4.26 -0.56 -9.87
C TYR A 45 2.73 -0.44 -9.85
N PRO A 46 2.14 0.52 -10.57
CA PRO A 46 0.68 0.71 -10.64
C PRO A 46 -0.12 -0.57 -10.92
N GLN A 47 0.43 -1.48 -11.73
CA GLN A 47 -0.18 -2.77 -12.10
C GLN A 47 -0.48 -3.65 -10.87
N GLU A 48 0.36 -3.60 -9.84
CA GLU A 48 0.17 -4.35 -8.58
C GLU A 48 -0.90 -3.72 -7.68
N MET A 49 -1.23 -2.44 -7.88
CA MET A 49 -2.27 -1.72 -7.13
C MET A 49 -3.64 -1.71 -7.82
N GLN A 50 -3.74 -2.25 -9.04
CA GLN A 50 -5.00 -2.26 -9.77
C GLN A 50 -6.05 -3.17 -9.10
N PRO A 51 -7.34 -2.79 -9.10
CA PRO A 51 -8.41 -3.59 -8.50
C PRO A 51 -8.46 -5.02 -9.03
N GLU A 52 -8.35 -5.21 -10.34
CA GLU A 52 -8.38 -6.52 -10.99
C GLU A 52 -7.20 -7.41 -10.56
N THR A 53 -6.00 -6.82 -10.43
CA THR A 53 -4.80 -7.53 -9.95
C THR A 53 -4.97 -7.94 -8.50
N LEU A 54 -5.44 -7.03 -7.64
CA LEU A 54 -5.67 -7.30 -6.22
C LEU A 54 -6.76 -8.36 -6.03
N GLN A 55 -7.88 -8.28 -6.75
CA GLN A 55 -8.94 -9.30 -6.71
C GLN A 55 -8.47 -10.66 -7.18
N LYS A 56 -7.63 -10.71 -8.23
CA LYS A 56 -7.01 -11.97 -8.67
C LYS A 56 -6.12 -12.57 -7.58
N LYS A 57 -5.31 -11.76 -6.91
CA LYS A 57 -4.45 -12.23 -5.79
C LYS A 57 -5.28 -12.69 -4.59
N ILE A 58 -6.36 -11.99 -4.24
CA ILE A 58 -7.30 -12.38 -3.18
C ILE A 58 -7.92 -13.75 -3.49
N SER A 59 -8.36 -13.95 -4.73
CA SER A 59 -9.01 -15.20 -5.17
C SER A 59 -8.03 -16.37 -5.26
N ALA A 60 -6.76 -16.11 -5.60
CA ALA A 60 -5.74 -17.15 -5.77
C ALA A 60 -5.03 -17.55 -4.45
N SER A 61 -4.98 -16.64 -3.46
CA SER A 61 -4.23 -16.89 -2.22
C SER A 61 -4.95 -17.93 -1.34
N PRO A 62 -4.25 -18.97 -0.83
CA PRO A 62 -4.82 -19.95 0.09
C PRO A 62 -5.41 -19.34 1.36
N LEU A 63 -4.91 -18.17 1.78
CA LEU A 63 -5.34 -17.47 3.00
C LEU A 63 -6.64 -16.68 2.82
N THR A 64 -6.97 -16.30 1.58
CA THR A 64 -8.08 -15.39 1.26
C THR A 64 -9.07 -15.93 0.24
N LYS A 65 -8.82 -17.09 -0.37
CA LYS A 65 -9.72 -17.69 -1.38
C LYS A 65 -11.16 -17.87 -0.91
N THR A 66 -11.38 -18.15 0.38
CA THR A 66 -12.73 -18.27 0.97
C THR A 66 -13.42 -16.93 1.19
N LYS A 67 -12.70 -15.82 0.97
CA LYS A 67 -13.13 -14.43 1.11
C LYS A 67 -13.02 -13.67 -0.22
N ALA A 68 -12.98 -14.38 -1.35
CA ALA A 68 -12.96 -13.77 -2.67
C ALA A 68 -14.18 -12.83 -2.85
N GLY A 69 -13.95 -11.63 -3.38
CA GLY A 69 -14.97 -10.58 -3.51
C GLY A 69 -15.18 -9.72 -2.25
N GLN A 70 -14.64 -10.11 -1.09
CA GLN A 70 -14.65 -9.24 0.09
C GLN A 70 -13.77 -8.01 -0.17
N LYS A 71 -14.31 -6.82 0.10
CA LYS A 71 -13.54 -5.57 0.01
C LYS A 71 -12.47 -5.53 1.12
N PRO A 72 -11.18 -5.35 0.79
CA PRO A 72 -10.13 -5.27 1.80
C PRO A 72 -10.36 -4.11 2.79
N SER A 73 -10.28 -4.41 4.09
CA SER A 73 -10.59 -3.42 5.15
C SER A 73 -9.43 -2.46 5.45
N TYR A 74 -8.24 -2.77 4.92
CA TYR A 74 -7.01 -2.02 5.11
C TYR A 74 -6.02 -2.27 3.97
N SER A 75 -5.30 -1.21 3.61
CA SER A 75 -4.15 -1.26 2.70
C SER A 75 -2.97 -0.46 3.26
N VAL A 76 -1.73 -0.94 3.05
CA VAL A 76 -0.51 -0.23 3.47
C VAL A 76 0.57 -0.22 2.39
N VAL A 77 1.25 0.92 2.27
CA VAL A 77 2.43 1.13 1.42
C VAL A 77 3.51 1.83 2.24
N THR A 78 4.75 1.35 2.17
CA THR A 78 5.90 2.02 2.81
C THR A 78 6.35 3.18 1.91
N ASN A 79 6.22 4.43 2.37
CA ASN A 79 6.59 5.61 1.60
C ASN A 79 7.36 6.65 2.42
N CYS A 80 8.62 6.96 2.14
CA CYS A 80 9.51 6.39 1.14
C CYS A 80 10.07 5.02 1.58
N THR A 81 10.69 4.31 0.63
CA THR A 81 11.50 3.12 0.98
C THR A 81 12.76 3.53 1.73
N TYR A 82 13.41 2.57 2.38
CA TYR A 82 14.68 2.79 3.09
C TYR A 82 15.75 3.41 2.20
N ASP A 83 15.85 2.97 0.94
CA ASP A 83 16.83 3.46 -0.04
C ASP A 83 16.42 4.80 -0.71
N GLY A 84 15.36 5.46 -0.22
CA GLY A 84 14.96 6.81 -0.67
C GLY A 84 14.02 6.84 -1.88
N VAL A 85 13.44 5.71 -2.30
CA VAL A 85 12.44 5.69 -3.37
C VAL A 85 11.13 6.25 -2.84
N CYS A 86 10.71 7.39 -3.39
CA CYS A 86 9.50 8.09 -3.00
C CYS A 86 8.38 7.82 -4.02
N TYR A 87 7.19 7.48 -3.53
CA TYR A 87 6.02 7.30 -4.38
C TYR A 87 5.37 8.65 -4.71
N ASN A 88 4.66 8.72 -5.84
CA ASN A 88 3.58 9.68 -6.00
C ASN A 88 2.39 9.19 -5.15
N ALA A 89 2.26 9.75 -3.95
CA ALA A 89 1.27 9.30 -2.97
C ALA A 89 -0.17 9.55 -3.47
N LYS A 90 -0.42 10.57 -4.30
CA LYS A 90 -1.73 10.73 -4.92
C LYS A 90 -2.06 9.55 -5.80
N GLU A 91 -1.20 9.24 -6.77
CA GLU A 91 -1.52 8.23 -7.77
C GLU A 91 -1.70 6.86 -7.10
N ALA A 92 -0.84 6.55 -6.13
CA ALA A 92 -0.99 5.37 -5.29
C ALA A 92 -2.33 5.39 -4.53
N GLN A 93 -2.72 6.53 -3.94
CA GLN A 93 -4.01 6.69 -3.27
C GLN A 93 -5.18 6.49 -4.23
N ASP A 94 -5.17 7.12 -5.41
CA ASP A 94 -6.25 7.05 -6.40
C ASP A 94 -6.44 5.62 -6.94
N LEU A 95 -5.38 4.82 -7.01
CA LEU A 95 -5.45 3.39 -7.35
C LEU A 95 -5.98 2.56 -6.18
N LEU A 96 -5.38 2.70 -5.00
CA LEU A 96 -5.73 1.88 -3.83
C LEU A 96 -7.13 2.19 -3.29
N ALA A 97 -7.60 3.44 -3.42
CA ALA A 97 -8.94 3.87 -2.99
C ALA A 97 -10.08 3.17 -3.76
N LYS A 98 -9.78 2.61 -4.94
CA LYS A 98 -10.72 1.77 -5.69
C LYS A 98 -10.95 0.41 -5.01
N THR A 99 -10.02 -0.03 -4.16
CA THR A 99 -10.02 -1.36 -3.53
C THR A 99 -10.25 -1.31 -2.02
N SER A 100 -9.67 -0.34 -1.30
CA SER A 100 -9.80 -0.21 0.15
C SER A 100 -10.11 1.23 0.57
N ASP A 101 -10.96 1.39 1.58
CA ASP A 101 -11.32 2.71 2.12
C ASP A 101 -10.29 3.25 3.11
N ARG A 102 -9.36 2.39 3.57
CA ARG A 102 -8.31 2.75 4.53
C ARG A 102 -6.95 2.50 3.90
N ILE A 103 -6.24 3.59 3.63
CA ILE A 103 -4.90 3.57 3.04
C ILE A 103 -3.94 4.14 4.07
N HIS A 104 -2.98 3.34 4.48
CA HIS A 104 -1.91 3.72 5.39
C HIS A 104 -0.62 3.89 4.58
N PHE A 105 -0.13 5.11 4.50
CA PHE A 105 1.25 5.36 4.09
C PHE A 105 2.14 5.30 5.32
N ASP A 106 3.00 4.28 5.41
CA ASP A 106 4.01 4.19 6.46
C ASP A 106 5.15 5.15 6.10
N GLU A 107 5.05 6.39 6.60
CA GLU A 107 5.97 7.49 6.33
C GLU A 107 7.05 7.67 7.40
N ALA A 108 7.46 6.57 8.06
CA ALA A 108 8.47 6.59 9.12
C ALA A 108 9.77 7.32 8.69
N TRP A 109 10.20 7.16 7.43
CA TRP A 109 11.39 7.81 6.87
C TRP A 109 11.09 9.12 6.10
N TYR A 110 9.83 9.57 6.03
CA TYR A 110 9.40 10.59 5.07
C TYR A 110 8.60 11.76 5.67
N GLY A 111 8.51 11.87 6.99
CA GLY A 111 7.75 12.93 7.67
C GLY A 111 8.15 14.37 7.32
N TYR A 112 9.37 14.59 6.82
CA TYR A 112 9.84 15.91 6.39
C TYR A 112 9.31 16.35 5.01
N ALA A 113 8.81 15.43 4.18
CA ALA A 113 8.46 15.68 2.79
C ALA A 113 7.40 16.77 2.60
N ARG A 114 6.50 16.91 3.58
CA ARG A 114 5.46 17.94 3.57
C ARG A 114 6.01 19.37 3.56
N PHE A 115 7.22 19.59 4.06
CA PHE A 115 7.79 20.92 4.31
C PHE A 115 8.77 21.38 3.22
N ASN A 116 9.03 20.53 2.21
CA ASN A 116 9.81 20.89 1.04
C ASN A 116 8.92 20.88 -0.21
N PRO A 117 8.81 21.99 -0.98
CA PRO A 117 7.93 22.07 -2.15
C PRO A 117 8.14 20.98 -3.20
N ASP A 118 9.37 20.50 -3.39
CA ASP A 118 9.70 19.53 -4.44
C ASP A 118 9.20 18.13 -4.06
N LEU A 119 9.37 17.75 -2.79
CA LEU A 119 8.82 16.51 -2.23
C LEU A 119 7.31 16.63 -2.00
N LEU A 120 6.82 17.82 -1.69
CA LEU A 120 5.39 18.04 -1.48
C LEU A 120 4.59 17.85 -2.77
N ARG A 121 5.16 18.04 -3.96
CA ARG A 121 4.50 17.74 -5.24
C ARG A 121 4.18 16.24 -5.38
N SER A 122 5.01 15.34 -4.83
CA SER A 122 4.69 13.91 -4.80
C SER A 122 3.53 13.58 -3.85
N LEU A 123 3.20 14.47 -2.91
CA LEU A 123 2.11 14.36 -1.94
C LEU A 123 0.85 15.17 -2.31
N ARG A 124 1.01 16.29 -3.02
CA ARG A 124 -0.05 17.26 -3.37
C ARG A 124 -0.50 17.07 -4.81
N ASP A 125 -1.40 16.11 -4.99
CA ASP A 125 -2.54 16.31 -5.88
C ASP A 125 -3.84 15.69 -5.28
N ALA A 126 -3.82 15.24 -4.01
CA ALA A 126 -4.99 14.72 -3.29
C ALA A 126 -5.90 15.83 -2.70
N ARG A 127 -5.46 17.10 -2.69
CA ARG A 127 -6.19 18.22 -2.07
C ARG A 127 -6.83 19.22 -3.03
N ARG A 128 -6.54 19.18 -4.34
CA ARG A 128 -7.16 20.10 -5.32
C ARG A 128 -8.59 19.70 -5.72
N ALA A 129 -9.01 18.47 -5.46
CA ALA A 129 -10.36 17.97 -5.74
C ALA A 129 -11.39 18.18 -4.60
N ARG A 130 -11.04 18.93 -3.54
CA ARG A 130 -11.93 19.21 -2.38
C ARG A 130 -11.94 20.69 -1.97
N ARG A 131 -11.91 21.60 -2.93
CA ARG A 131 -12.35 22.98 -2.69
C ARG A 131 -13.64 23.19 -3.49
N PRO A 132 -14.73 23.66 -2.86
CA PRO A 132 -15.92 24.09 -3.58
C PRO A 132 -15.58 25.25 -4.53
#